data_AF-A0A6S7G4R0-F1
#
_entry.id   AF-A0A6S7G4R0-F1
#
_cell.length_a   1.000
_cell.length_b   1.000
_cell.length_c   1.000
_cell.angle_alpha   90.00
_cell.angle_beta   90.00
_cell.angle_gamma   90.00
#
_symmetry.space_group_name_H-M   'P 1'
#
loop_
_entity.id
_entity.type
_entity.pdbx_description
1 polymer ?
#
loop_
_entity_poly.entity_id
_entity_poly.type
_entity_poly.pdbx_seq_one_letter_code
_entity_poly.pdbx_strand_id
1 'polypeptide(L)'
;MSKAKDFYWSDEMVRTTEEIQECSLQTGGDKFGCIHPPLIRIPLCNVVPDELHLMLRITDKLEKNLIHSILRRDKLAERGNQRIEKNVYQHKLLQAMKKCGVTFSIWNKPDENGNLTDKYDWTSLMGADKKPSFTTFPTHLQNLFPQITLKL
;
A
#
# COMPACT_ATOMS: atom_id res chain seq x y z
N MET A 1 17.21 20.05 -4.74
CA MET A 1 16.98 20.13 -6.19
C MET A 1 15.47 20.13 -6.43
N SER A 2 14.77 21.26 -6.28
CA SER A 2 13.34 21.33 -6.61
C SER A 2 13.17 22.07 -7.92
N LYS A 3 12.88 21.31 -8.98
CA LYS A 3 12.39 21.88 -10.23
C LYS A 3 11.06 22.60 -9.97
N ALA A 4 10.72 23.57 -10.83
CA ALA A 4 9.41 24.21 -10.79
C ALA A 4 8.29 23.17 -10.90
N LYS A 5 7.11 23.45 -10.32
CA LYS A 5 5.97 22.52 -10.27
C LYS A 5 5.62 21.95 -11.65
N ASP A 6 5.71 22.80 -12.66
CA ASP A 6 5.28 22.48 -14.03
C ASP A 6 6.44 22.03 -14.91
N PHE A 7 7.63 21.81 -14.32
CA PHE A 7 8.82 21.40 -15.07
C PHE A 7 8.60 20.11 -15.87
N TYR A 8 7.83 19.17 -15.32
CA TYR A 8 7.55 17.89 -15.98
C TYR A 8 6.34 17.96 -16.93
N TRP A 9 5.72 19.13 -17.06
CA TRP A 9 4.61 19.38 -17.97
C TRP A 9 5.08 20.10 -19.24
N SER A 10 6.38 20.37 -19.39
CA SER A 10 6.91 20.91 -20.63
C SER A 10 6.74 19.91 -21.76
N ASP A 11 6.40 20.41 -22.95
CA ASP A 11 6.19 19.59 -24.16
C ASP A 11 7.41 18.70 -24.49
N GLU A 12 8.61 19.12 -24.08
CA GLU A 12 9.86 18.36 -24.25
C GLU A 12 9.93 17.07 -23.41
N MET A 13 9.14 16.96 -22.34
CA MET A 13 9.19 15.84 -21.38
C MET A 13 7.98 14.89 -21.49
N VAL A 14 6.97 15.26 -22.29
CA VAL A 14 5.77 14.45 -22.50
C VAL A 14 6.04 13.42 -23.59
N ARG A 15 5.84 12.13 -23.27
CA ARG A 15 5.92 11.10 -24.30
C ARG A 15 4.74 11.18 -25.25
N THR A 16 4.97 10.92 -26.52
CA THR A 16 3.88 10.80 -27.52
C THR A 16 3.35 9.37 -27.60
N THR A 17 2.18 9.19 -28.22
CA THR A 17 1.57 7.86 -28.41
C THR A 17 2.43 7.02 -29.37
N GLU A 18 3.07 7.70 -30.33
CA GLU A 18 3.97 7.16 -31.33
C GLU A 18 5.26 6.64 -30.68
N GLU A 19 5.86 7.43 -29.80
CA GLU A 19 7.04 7.01 -29.01
C GLU A 19 6.74 5.80 -28.12
N ILE A 20 5.55 5.74 -27.51
CA ILE A 20 5.13 4.58 -26.70
C ILE A 20 5.07 3.32 -27.57
N GLN A 21 4.54 3.42 -28.80
CA GLN A 21 4.49 2.30 -29.73
C GLN A 21 5.89 1.88 -30.17
N GLU A 22 6.75 2.84 -30.51
CA GLU A 22 8.13 2.55 -30.89
C GLU A 22 8.87 1.84 -29.76
N CYS A 23 8.78 2.36 -28.52
CA CYS A 23 9.37 1.71 -27.34
C CYS A 23 8.87 0.27 -27.14
N SER A 24 7.59 -0.01 -27.44
CA SER A 24 7.02 -1.35 -27.30
C SER A 24 7.47 -2.36 -28.36
N LEU A 25 7.97 -1.87 -29.51
CA LEU A 25 8.45 -2.70 -30.62
C LEU A 25 9.97 -2.95 -30.55
N GLN A 26 10.70 -2.22 -29.71
CA GLN A 26 12.15 -2.39 -29.59
C GLN A 26 12.51 -3.72 -28.91
N THR A 27 13.40 -4.47 -29.56
CA THR A 27 13.86 -5.80 -29.12
C THR A 27 14.71 -5.68 -27.86
N GLY A 28 14.07 -5.77 -26.70
CA GLY A 28 14.71 -5.68 -25.39
C GLY A 28 13.74 -5.21 -24.32
N GLY A 29 12.53 -5.79 -24.28
CA GLY A 29 11.35 -5.34 -23.51
C GLY A 29 11.54 -5.07 -22.02
N ASP A 30 12.70 -5.41 -21.44
CA ASP A 30 13.09 -5.05 -20.08
C ASP A 30 13.63 -3.60 -19.95
N LYS A 31 13.96 -2.92 -21.05
CA LYS A 31 14.54 -1.57 -21.02
C LYS A 31 13.49 -0.46 -20.91
N PHE A 32 12.26 -0.73 -21.34
CA PHE A 32 11.19 0.26 -21.38
C PHE A 32 9.96 -0.24 -20.62
N GLY A 33 9.23 0.67 -19.98
CA GLY A 33 8.02 0.34 -19.20
C GLY A 33 6.81 -0.09 -20.04
N CYS A 34 6.94 -0.23 -21.36
CA CYS A 34 5.86 -0.61 -22.28
C CYS A 34 6.27 -1.88 -23.01
N ILE A 35 5.70 -3.02 -22.60
CA ILE A 35 6.06 -4.35 -23.11
C ILE A 35 5.30 -4.69 -24.40
N HIS A 36 4.08 -4.18 -24.53
CA HIS A 36 3.19 -4.46 -25.66
C HIS A 36 2.60 -3.16 -26.20
N PRO A 37 2.33 -3.10 -27.52
CA PRO A 37 1.65 -1.96 -28.11
C PRO A 37 0.21 -1.84 -27.59
N PRO A 38 -0.33 -0.62 -27.44
CA PRO A 38 -1.70 -0.41 -27.03
C PRO A 38 -2.68 -0.96 -28.08
N LEU A 39 -3.73 -1.64 -27.62
CA LEU A 39 -4.79 -2.17 -28.50
C LEU A 39 -5.59 -1.06 -29.19
N ILE A 40 -5.77 0.08 -28.51
CA ILE A 40 -6.53 1.24 -28.98
C ILE A 40 -5.66 2.47 -28.85
N ARG A 41 -5.64 3.30 -29.88
CA ARG A 41 -4.93 4.58 -29.89
C ARG A 41 -5.81 5.66 -29.27
N ILE A 42 -5.58 5.95 -27.99
CA ILE A 42 -6.22 7.07 -27.28
C ILE A 42 -5.15 8.14 -27.09
N PRO A 43 -5.36 9.39 -27.54
CA PRO A 43 -4.45 10.49 -27.25
C PRO A 43 -4.22 10.61 -25.74
N LEU A 44 -2.97 10.76 -25.30
CA LEU A 44 -2.65 10.79 -23.85
C LEU A 44 -3.36 11.94 -23.10
N CYS A 45 -3.66 13.05 -23.78
CA CYS A 45 -4.46 14.14 -23.22
C CYS A 45 -5.90 13.73 -22.85
N ASN A 46 -6.39 12.63 -23.42
CA ASN A 46 -7.71 12.06 -23.13
C ASN A 46 -7.63 10.93 -22.08
N VAL A 47 -6.44 10.57 -21.61
CA VAL A 47 -6.23 9.54 -20.59
C VAL A 47 -6.20 10.22 -19.23
N VAL A 48 -7.29 10.08 -18.47
CA VAL A 48 -7.37 10.57 -17.10
C VAL A 48 -7.06 9.42 -16.15
N PRO A 49 -6.07 9.55 -15.24
CA PRO A 49 -5.80 8.52 -14.26
C PRO A 49 -6.96 8.41 -13.27
N ASP A 50 -7.30 7.16 -12.88
CA ASP A 50 -8.29 6.92 -11.83
C ASP A 50 -7.66 7.21 -10.45
N GLU A 51 -7.84 8.44 -9.99
CA GLU A 51 -7.33 8.91 -8.70
C GLU A 51 -7.86 8.09 -7.52
N LEU A 52 -9.13 7.66 -7.58
CA LEU A 52 -9.75 6.86 -6.54
C LEU A 52 -9.06 5.49 -6.46
N HIS A 53 -8.89 4.81 -7.60
CA HIS A 53 -8.22 3.51 -7.63
C HIS A 53 -6.75 3.61 -7.21
N LEU A 54 -6.04 4.68 -7.62
CA LEU A 54 -4.67 4.95 -7.20
C LEU A 54 -4.59 5.11 -5.68
N MET A 55 -5.47 5.92 -5.08
CA MET A 55 -5.54 6.09 -3.64
C MET A 55 -5.81 4.75 -2.93
N LEU A 56 -6.80 3.99 -3.40
CA LEU A 56 -7.12 2.67 -2.85
C LEU A 56 -5.92 1.72 -2.90
N ARG A 57 -5.15 1.72 -3.99
CA ARG A 57 -3.96 0.88 -4.16
C ARG A 57 -2.81 1.30 -3.25
N ILE A 58 -2.58 2.60 -3.10
CA ILE A 58 -1.58 3.14 -2.17
C ILE A 58 -1.95 2.75 -0.73
N THR A 59 -3.23 2.86 -0.39
CA THR A 59 -3.79 2.43 0.90
C THR A 59 -3.40 0.98 1.21
N ASP A 60 -3.66 0.07 0.28
CA ASP A 60 -3.41 -1.37 0.48
C ASP A 60 -1.93 -1.63 0.79
N LYS A 61 -1.03 -0.90 0.13
CA LYS A 61 0.41 -1.02 0.35
C LYS A 61 0.81 -0.49 1.72
N LEU A 62 0.27 0.65 2.14
CA LEU A 62 0.55 1.23 3.46
C LEU A 62 0.00 0.34 4.58
N GLU A 63 -1.23 -0.15 4.43
CA GLU A 63 -1.87 -1.06 5.37
C GLU A 63 -1.08 -2.37 5.52
N LYS A 64 -0.69 -2.98 4.39
CA LYS A 64 0.16 -4.18 4.39
C LYS A 64 1.48 -3.95 5.14
N ASN A 65 2.15 -2.84 4.88
CA ASN A 65 3.41 -2.50 5.54
C ASN A 65 3.22 -2.28 7.05
N LEU A 66 2.11 -1.65 7.43
CA LEU A 66 1.74 -1.43 8.83
C LEU A 66 1.53 -2.75 9.57
N ILE A 67 0.72 -3.66 9.00
CA ILE A 67 0.42 -4.98 9.59
C ILE A 67 1.69 -5.80 9.72
N HIS A 68 2.50 -5.88 8.66
CA HIS A 68 3.79 -6.57 8.72
C HIS A 68 4.73 -6.02 9.80
N SER A 69 4.74 -4.69 9.98
CA SER A 69 5.56 -4.03 11.02
C SER A 69 5.10 -4.41 12.43
N ILE A 70 3.78 -4.51 12.64
CA ILE A 70 3.17 -4.90 13.91
C ILE A 70 3.45 -6.37 14.22
N LEU A 71 3.19 -7.27 13.27
CA LEU A 71 3.45 -8.70 13.42
C LEU A 71 4.94 -8.98 13.68
N ARG A 72 5.84 -8.25 13.01
CA ARG A 72 7.28 -8.35 13.26
C ARG A 72 7.63 -7.94 14.70
N ARG A 73 6.99 -6.90 15.25
CA ARG A 73 7.21 -6.46 16.63
C ARG A 73 6.69 -7.47 17.65
N ASP A 74 5.50 -8.02 17.42
CA ASP A 74 4.96 -9.09 18.27
C ASP A 74 5.91 -10.29 18.30
N LYS A 75 6.39 -10.76 17.13
CA LYS A 75 7.39 -11.85 17.04
C LYS A 75 8.72 -11.53 17.77
N LEU A 76 9.20 -10.30 17.69
CA LEU A 76 10.43 -9.88 18.38
C LEU A 76 10.24 -9.83 19.90
N ALA A 77 9.09 -9.36 20.38
CA ALA A 77 8.75 -9.33 21.80
C ALA A 77 8.68 -10.76 22.38
N GLU A 78 8.09 -11.71 21.63
CA GLU A 78 8.05 -13.13 22.00
C GLU A 78 9.44 -13.76 22.12
N ARG A 79 10.34 -13.50 21.15
CA ARG A 79 11.72 -14.04 21.18
C ARG A 79 12.58 -13.45 22.30
N GLY A 80 12.30 -12.23 22.73
CA GLY A 80 13.07 -11.52 23.74
C GLY A 80 12.87 -12.00 25.19
N ASN A 81 12.10 -13.08 25.42
CA ASN A 81 11.69 -13.55 26.75
C ASN A 81 11.09 -12.44 27.64
N GLN A 82 10.55 -11.40 27.02
CA GLN A 82 9.79 -10.40 27.76
C GLN A 82 8.48 -11.09 28.18
N ARG A 83 8.10 -11.04 29.46
CA ARG A 83 6.80 -11.50 29.97
C ARG A 83 5.66 -10.60 29.48
N ILE A 84 5.67 -10.27 28.19
CA ILE A 84 4.66 -9.48 27.52
C ILE A 84 3.64 -10.46 26.98
N GLU A 85 2.37 -10.12 27.20
CA GLU A 85 1.24 -10.85 26.65
C GLU A 85 1.41 -11.03 25.13
N LYS A 86 1.05 -12.19 24.59
CA LYS A 86 1.21 -12.45 23.15
C LYS A 86 0.33 -11.50 22.35
N ASN A 87 0.81 -11.07 21.18
CA ASN A 87 0.03 -10.27 20.22
C ASN A 87 -0.47 -8.91 20.73
N VAL A 88 0.24 -8.27 21.67
CA VAL A 88 -0.16 -6.96 22.24
C VAL A 88 -0.30 -5.89 21.15
N TYR A 89 0.63 -5.83 20.19
CA TYR A 89 0.59 -4.79 19.16
C TYR A 89 -0.53 -5.06 18.14
N GLN A 90 -0.74 -6.32 17.76
CA GLN A 90 -1.89 -6.74 16.98
C GLN A 90 -3.20 -6.35 17.68
N HIS A 91 -3.37 -6.65 18.97
CA HIS A 91 -4.58 -6.28 19.70
C HIS A 91 -4.83 -4.78 19.73
N LYS A 92 -3.79 -3.96 19.94
CA LYS A 92 -3.93 -2.51 19.89
C LYS A 92 -4.37 -2.00 18.51
N LEU A 93 -3.87 -2.60 17.42
CA LEU A 93 -4.31 -2.28 16.07
C LEU A 93 -5.79 -2.61 15.87
N LEU A 94 -6.22 -3.80 16.27
CA LEU A 94 -7.63 -4.22 16.16
C LEU A 94 -8.55 -3.29 16.94
N GLN A 95 -8.13 -2.86 18.14
CA GLN A 95 -8.88 -1.87 18.92
C GLN A 95 -8.93 -0.50 18.23
N ALA A 96 -7.83 -0.04 17.62
CA ALA A 96 -7.80 1.22 16.87
C ALA A 96 -8.73 1.18 15.64
N MET A 97 -8.71 0.08 14.87
CA MET A 97 -9.61 -0.12 13.74
C MET A 97 -11.07 -0.17 14.17
N LYS A 98 -11.38 -0.89 15.25
CA LYS A 98 -12.73 -0.94 15.83
C LYS A 98 -13.23 0.44 16.26
N LYS A 99 -12.36 1.29 16.85
CA LYS A 99 -12.69 2.68 17.21
C LYS A 99 -13.00 3.55 15.99
N CYS A 100 -12.43 3.22 14.83
CA CYS A 100 -12.76 3.86 13.56
C CYS A 100 -14.06 3.32 12.93
N GLY A 101 -14.77 2.40 13.60
CA GLY A 101 -15.99 1.78 13.06
C GLY A 101 -15.73 0.68 12.03
N VAL A 102 -14.49 0.21 11.92
CA VAL A 102 -14.09 -0.80 10.93
C VAL A 102 -13.92 -2.15 11.62
N THR A 103 -14.57 -3.18 11.08
CA THR A 103 -14.35 -4.57 11.53
C THR A 103 -13.14 -5.13 10.80
N PHE A 104 -12.10 -5.46 11.56
CA PHE A 104 -10.83 -5.91 11.03
C PHE A 104 -10.34 -7.14 11.78
N SER A 105 -9.76 -8.10 11.07
CA SER A 105 -9.18 -9.33 11.64
C SER A 105 -7.87 -9.67 10.92
N ILE A 106 -6.95 -10.27 11.66
CA ILE A 106 -5.67 -10.80 11.13
C ILE A 106 -5.57 -12.25 11.55
N TRP A 107 -5.25 -13.15 10.62
CA TRP A 107 -5.12 -14.59 10.88
C TRP A 107 -3.94 -15.20 10.13
N ASN A 108 -3.45 -16.34 10.63
CA ASN A 108 -2.43 -17.13 9.92
C ASN A 108 -3.07 -17.88 8.76
N LYS A 109 -2.41 -17.84 7.60
CA LYS A 109 -2.81 -18.60 6.44
C LYS A 109 -2.28 -20.04 6.57
N PRO A 110 -3.14 -21.06 6.53
CA PRO A 110 -2.67 -22.44 6.51
C PRO A 110 -1.97 -22.76 5.18
N ASP A 111 -1.05 -23.72 5.19
CA ASP A 111 -0.50 -24.31 3.98
C ASP A 111 -1.53 -25.24 3.29
N GLU A 112 -1.14 -25.80 2.15
CA GLU A 112 -1.94 -26.78 1.40
C GLU A 112 -2.26 -28.05 2.22
N ASN A 113 -1.52 -28.30 3.30
CA ASN A 113 -1.64 -29.44 4.19
C ASN A 113 -2.37 -29.09 5.50
N GLY A 114 -2.86 -27.86 5.68
CA GLY A 114 -3.55 -27.39 6.87
C GLY A 114 -2.64 -26.98 8.05
N ASN A 115 -1.32 -27.00 7.90
CA ASN A 115 -0.39 -26.53 8.92
C ASN A 115 -0.33 -25.01 8.95
N LEU A 116 -0.17 -24.44 10.13
CA LEU A 116 0.01 -23.00 10.31
C LEU A 116 1.35 -22.58 9.69
N THR A 117 1.28 -21.63 8.76
CA THR A 117 2.48 -21.01 8.17
C THR A 117 2.76 -19.67 8.82
N ASP A 118 3.98 -19.18 8.60
CA ASP A 118 4.40 -17.83 8.96
C ASP A 118 3.83 -16.73 8.03
N LYS A 119 2.88 -17.09 7.15
CA LYS A 119 2.16 -16.17 6.28
C LYS A 119 0.85 -15.75 6.96
N TYR A 120 0.59 -14.46 6.96
CA TYR A 120 -0.62 -13.88 7.53
C TYR A 120 -1.52 -13.34 6.42
N ASP A 121 -2.82 -13.39 6.67
CA ASP A 121 -3.87 -12.77 5.87
C ASP A 121 -4.73 -11.88 6.78
N TRP A 122 -5.47 -10.96 6.19
CA TRP A 122 -6.28 -10.00 6.94
C TRP A 122 -7.53 -9.56 6.16
N THR A 123 -8.45 -8.93 6.86
CA THR A 123 -9.69 -8.42 6.25
C THR A 123 -9.36 -7.38 5.18
N SER A 124 -9.75 -7.62 3.94
CA SER A 124 -9.61 -6.62 2.88
C SER A 124 -10.58 -5.46 3.13
N LEU A 125 -10.07 -4.26 3.35
CA LEU A 125 -10.90 -3.07 3.49
C LEU A 125 -11.48 -2.64 2.14
N MET A 126 -12.79 -2.40 2.08
CA MET A 126 -13.46 -1.91 0.88
C MET A 126 -13.56 -0.38 0.88
N GLY A 127 -13.98 0.22 -0.23
CA GLY A 127 -14.04 1.69 -0.36
C GLY A 127 -14.85 2.39 0.74
N ALA A 128 -15.91 1.76 1.25
CA ALA A 128 -16.72 2.28 2.36
C ALA A 128 -15.96 2.25 3.70
N ASP A 129 -15.19 1.20 3.96
CA ASP A 129 -14.42 1.01 5.20
C ASP A 129 -13.14 1.84 5.23
N LYS A 130 -12.57 2.13 4.04
CA LYS A 130 -11.36 2.93 3.91
C LYS A 130 -11.59 4.40 4.26
N LYS A 131 -12.76 4.97 3.94
CA LYS A 131 -13.08 6.36 4.26
C LYS A 131 -12.92 6.71 5.75
N PRO A 132 -13.60 6.01 6.70
CA PRO A 132 -13.46 6.31 8.13
C PRO A 132 -12.08 5.93 8.67
N SER A 133 -11.43 4.91 8.10
CA SER A 133 -10.03 4.61 8.42
C SER A 133 -9.15 5.82 8.08
N PHE A 134 -9.24 6.42 6.89
CA PHE A 134 -8.39 7.55 6.53
C PHE A 134 -8.54 8.80 7.38
N THR A 135 -9.75 9.11 7.82
CA THR A 135 -10.00 10.33 8.59
C THR A 135 -9.60 10.22 10.05
N THR A 136 -9.76 9.02 10.64
CA THR A 136 -9.70 8.84 12.10
C THR A 136 -8.52 7.96 12.53
N PHE A 137 -8.00 7.12 11.63
CA PHE A 137 -6.90 6.22 11.95
C PHE A 137 -5.56 6.92 12.24
N PRO A 138 -5.13 8.00 11.54
CA PRO A 138 -3.86 8.65 11.83
C PRO A 138 -3.73 9.12 13.28
N THR A 139 -4.82 9.63 13.87
CA THR A 139 -4.86 10.05 15.29
C THR A 139 -4.73 8.89 16.26
N HIS A 140 -5.13 7.67 15.87
CA HIS A 140 -4.95 6.47 16.68
C HIS A 140 -3.60 5.77 16.45
N LEU A 141 -2.93 6.05 15.33
CA LEU A 141 -1.65 5.45 14.93
C LEU A 141 -0.48 5.92 15.80
N GLN A 142 -0.50 7.17 16.27
CA GLN A 142 0.51 7.72 17.19
C GLN A 142 0.67 6.86 18.47
N ASN A 143 -0.44 6.29 18.94
CA ASN A 143 -0.44 5.42 20.13
C ASN A 143 0.14 4.01 19.85
N LEU A 144 0.21 3.59 18.58
CA LEU A 144 0.77 2.30 18.16
C LEU A 144 2.29 2.38 17.91
N PHE A 145 2.80 3.57 17.61
CA PHE A 145 4.21 3.82 17.28
C PHE A 145 4.75 5.04 18.02
N PRO A 146 5.02 4.95 19.34
CA PRO A 146 5.49 6.09 20.13
C PRO A 146 6.84 6.67 19.67
N GLN A 147 7.59 5.93 18.83
CA GLN A 147 8.91 6.34 18.34
C GLN A 147 8.90 6.98 16.95
N ILE A 148 7.75 7.04 16.26
CA ILE A 148 7.66 7.70 14.95
C ILE A 148 7.05 9.07 15.17
N THR A 149 7.86 9.99 15.69
CA THR A 149 7.58 11.42 15.55
C THR A 149 7.75 11.75 14.07
N LEU A 150 6.67 11.60 13.28
CA LEU A 150 6.59 12.26 11.98
C LEU A 150 6.57 13.75 12.28
N LYS A 151 7.75 14.37 12.33
CA LYS A 151 7.88 15.80 12.09
C LYS A 151 7.47 16.01 10.64
N LEU A 152 6.19 16.30 10.45
CA LEU A 152 5.69 16.93 9.23
C LEU A 152 6.34 18.30 9.06
#